data_AF-A0A8J6KPZ7-F1
#
_entry.id   AF-A0A8J6KPZ7-F1
#
_cell.length_a   1.000
_cell.length_b   1.000
_cell.length_c   1.000
_cell.angle_alpha   90.00
_cell.angle_beta   90.00
_cell.angle_gamma   90.00
#
_symmetry.space_group_name_H-M   'P 1'
#
loop_
_entity.id
_entity.type
_entity.pdbx_description
1 polymer ?
#
loop_
_entity_poly.entity_id
_entity_poly.type
_entity_poly.pdbx_seq_one_letter_code
_entity_poly.pdbx_strand_id
1 'polypeptide(L)'
;MECLRCLPRLLPRAVQSRRVLCVARLSPAAFCGRATPLLSGNQKAPSLPGAAGDVHRSRTSDASQATLASVAQVFAVTKFDKEGNVTSFERKKTELYHELALQARDLRFQHVMSITTRNNRIIMRMEYLKAVITPEYLLILDYRNLNLEQWLFRELPSQLAGEGQLVTYPLPFEFRAIEALLQYWINTLQGKLSILQPLILETLDALVDPKHSSVDRSKLHVLLQNGKSLSELETDIKIFKESILELLDEEEMLEELCLTKWSDPQVFEKSSSGIDHAEEMELLLENYYRLAEDLSNEARELRVLIDDSQSIIFINLDSHRNVMMRLNLQLTMGTFSLSLFGLMGVAFGMNLESSLEEDHRVFWLITGIMFMGSGLIWRRLLSFLGRQLEAPLPPKLRPKLLLLLLHSALQNVAICSSST
;
A
#
# COMPACT_ATOMS: atom_id res chain seq x y z
N MET A 1 -9.93 -14.35 63.89
CA MET A 1 -9.61 -13.71 62.60
C MET A 1 -9.19 -14.84 61.65
N GLU A 2 -10.07 -15.73 61.18
CA GLU A 2 -11.26 -15.48 60.32
C GLU A 2 -10.88 -14.49 59.21
N CYS A 3 -10.78 -14.87 57.92
CA CYS A 3 -11.80 -15.56 57.14
C CYS A 3 -11.23 -16.55 56.11
N LEU A 4 -11.92 -17.69 56.03
CA LEU A 4 -11.79 -18.77 55.04
C LEU A 4 -13.24 -19.03 54.56
N ARG A 5 -13.42 -19.32 53.26
CA ARG A 5 -14.63 -19.86 52.59
C ARG A 5 -15.83 -18.93 52.39
N CYS A 6 -16.21 -18.74 51.11
CA CYS A 6 -17.44 -19.32 50.55
C CYS A 6 -17.47 -19.21 49.01
N LEU A 7 -17.68 -20.35 48.35
CA LEU A 7 -18.08 -20.58 46.94
C LEU A 7 -19.60 -20.27 46.78
N PRO A 8 -20.22 -20.14 45.57
CA PRO A 8 -20.20 -21.18 44.54
C PRO A 8 -20.30 -20.79 43.04
N ARG A 9 -19.85 -21.74 42.20
CA ARG A 9 -20.39 -22.25 40.91
C ARG A 9 -21.24 -21.31 40.04
N LEU A 10 -20.83 -21.19 38.77
CA LEU A 10 -21.66 -21.48 37.57
C LEU A 10 -20.77 -21.60 36.32
N LEU A 11 -20.76 -22.79 35.73
CA LEU A 11 -20.25 -23.13 34.40
C LEU A 11 -21.29 -22.70 33.34
N PRO A 12 -20.87 -22.44 32.10
CA PRO A 12 -21.31 -23.38 31.06
C PRO A 12 -20.20 -23.86 30.12
N ARG A 13 -20.50 -25.03 29.57
CA ARG A 13 -19.75 -25.92 28.68
C ARG A 13 -19.07 -25.23 27.50
N ALA A 14 -17.76 -25.46 27.39
CA ALA A 14 -17.05 -25.43 26.12
C ALA A 14 -17.41 -26.68 25.31
N VAL A 15 -18.06 -26.50 24.16
CA VAL A 15 -18.13 -27.52 23.10
C VAL A 15 -16.93 -27.28 22.20
N GLN A 16 -15.97 -28.18 22.31
CA GLN A 16 -14.75 -28.21 21.53
C GLN A 16 -15.07 -28.89 20.19
N SER A 17 -15.06 -28.14 19.09
CA SER A 17 -15.06 -28.71 17.75
C SER A 17 -13.76 -28.33 17.06
N ARG A 18 -12.79 -29.25 17.13
CA ARG A 18 -11.62 -29.27 16.25
C ARG A 18 -12.11 -29.50 14.82
N ARG A 19 -11.88 -28.55 13.92
CA ARG A 19 -11.76 -28.86 12.49
C ARG A 19 -10.44 -28.33 11.97
N VAL A 20 -9.65 -29.30 11.53
CA VAL A 20 -8.37 -29.19 10.84
C VAL A 20 -8.61 -28.45 9.52
N LEU A 21 -8.03 -27.26 9.35
CA LEU A 21 -8.00 -26.60 8.05
C LEU A 21 -6.77 -27.13 7.28
N CYS A 22 -7.02 -28.01 6.33
CA CYS A 22 -6.01 -28.43 5.36
C CYS A 22 -5.71 -27.25 4.42
N VAL A 23 -4.50 -26.69 4.52
CA VAL A 23 -3.95 -25.73 3.57
C VAL A 23 -3.69 -26.46 2.25
N ALA A 24 -4.58 -26.28 1.27
CA ALA A 24 -4.34 -26.70 -0.10
C ALA A 24 -3.35 -25.73 -0.75
N ARG A 25 -2.07 -26.14 -0.80
CA ARG A 25 -1.03 -25.53 -1.64
C ARG A 25 -1.40 -25.70 -3.12
N LEU A 26 -1.73 -24.61 -3.80
CA LEU A 26 -1.74 -24.57 -5.26
C LEU A 26 -0.31 -24.38 -5.77
N SER A 27 0.21 -25.40 -6.46
CA SER A 27 1.50 -25.34 -7.18
C SER A 27 1.31 -24.80 -8.61
N PRO A 28 2.30 -24.13 -9.20
CA PRO A 28 2.19 -23.51 -10.52
C PRO A 28 2.34 -24.55 -11.65
N ALA A 29 1.45 -24.49 -12.64
CA ALA A 29 1.50 -25.31 -13.84
C ALA A 29 2.57 -24.79 -14.82
N ALA A 30 3.38 -25.73 -15.31
CA ALA A 30 4.46 -25.54 -16.26
C ALA A 30 3.94 -25.18 -17.67
N PHE A 31 4.53 -24.17 -18.30
CA PHE A 31 4.40 -23.89 -19.73
C PHE A 31 5.56 -24.55 -20.47
N CYS A 32 5.27 -25.40 -21.46
CA CYS A 32 6.26 -25.96 -22.36
C CYS A 32 5.75 -25.99 -23.81
N GLY A 33 6.59 -25.52 -24.74
CA GLY A 33 6.51 -25.74 -26.18
C GLY A 33 5.74 -24.66 -26.96
N ARG A 34 6.18 -24.16 -28.12
CA ARG A 34 7.23 -24.64 -29.03
C ARG A 34 7.45 -23.56 -30.10
N ALA A 35 8.72 -23.27 -30.39
CA ALA A 35 9.17 -22.41 -31.48
C ALA A 35 9.13 -23.11 -32.84
N THR A 36 9.02 -22.33 -33.93
CA THR A 36 9.65 -22.45 -35.29
C THR A 36 8.83 -21.67 -36.35
N PRO A 37 9.34 -21.34 -37.55
CA PRO A 37 10.33 -20.30 -37.79
C PRO A 37 9.90 -19.28 -38.88
N LEU A 38 10.68 -18.22 -38.99
CA LEU A 38 10.65 -17.22 -40.07
C LEU A 38 11.00 -17.84 -41.43
N LEU A 39 10.25 -17.46 -42.48
CA LEU A 39 10.74 -17.50 -43.85
C LEU A 39 10.35 -16.22 -44.60
N SER A 40 11.40 -15.48 -44.98
CA SER A 40 11.40 -14.32 -45.87
C SER A 40 11.35 -14.82 -47.33
N GLY A 41 10.53 -14.19 -48.17
CA GLY A 41 10.37 -14.56 -49.57
C GLY A 41 9.75 -13.45 -50.40
N ASN A 42 10.62 -12.63 -50.97
CA ASN A 42 10.35 -11.48 -51.83
C ASN A 42 10.19 -11.93 -53.30
N GLN A 43 9.10 -11.57 -54.02
CA GLN A 43 9.15 -11.35 -55.49
C GLN A 43 7.83 -10.85 -56.14
N LYS A 44 7.94 -9.62 -56.70
CA LYS A 44 7.48 -9.05 -57.99
C LYS A 44 6.28 -9.66 -58.78
N ALA A 45 5.43 -8.71 -59.21
CA ALA A 45 4.38 -8.77 -60.25
C ALA A 45 4.90 -9.06 -61.68
N PRO A 46 4.01 -9.30 -62.68
CA PRO A 46 3.47 -8.17 -63.48
C PRO A 46 2.05 -8.31 -64.12
N SER A 47 1.49 -7.12 -64.43
CA SER A 47 0.66 -6.68 -65.59
C SER A 47 -0.80 -7.15 -65.87
N LEU A 48 -1.65 -6.10 -65.97
CA LEU A 48 -3.03 -5.85 -66.47
C LEU A 48 -3.32 -6.26 -67.96
N PRO A 49 -4.56 -6.10 -68.55
CA PRO A 49 -5.56 -5.03 -68.30
C PRO A 49 -7.10 -5.29 -68.46
N GLY A 50 -7.87 -4.28 -68.02
CA GLY A 50 -9.21 -3.90 -68.51
C GLY A 50 -10.36 -4.08 -67.48
N ALA A 51 -11.34 -3.21 -67.27
CA ALA A 51 -11.66 -1.82 -67.65
C ALA A 51 -12.92 -1.38 -66.84
N ALA A 52 -13.11 -0.06 -66.66
CA ALA A 52 -14.31 0.66 -66.14
C ALA A 52 -14.63 0.50 -64.63
N GLY A 53 -14.96 1.52 -63.84
CA GLY A 53 -15.21 2.95 -64.03
C GLY A 53 -15.61 3.57 -62.67
N ASP A 54 -15.56 4.90 -62.59
CA ASP A 54 -16.17 5.78 -61.55
C ASP A 54 -15.48 6.09 -60.21
N VAL A 55 -14.60 7.10 -60.30
CA VAL A 55 -14.70 8.42 -59.63
C VAL A 55 -15.11 8.47 -58.15
N HIS A 56 -14.12 8.69 -57.27
CA HIS A 56 -14.22 9.78 -56.29
C HIS A 56 -12.85 10.39 -55.93
N ARG A 57 -12.74 11.69 -56.16
CA ARG A 57 -11.54 12.52 -56.05
C ARG A 57 -11.42 13.07 -54.63
N SER A 58 -10.33 12.77 -53.95
CA SER A 58 -9.91 13.48 -52.73
C SER A 58 -9.35 14.88 -53.08
N ARG A 59 -9.76 15.92 -52.33
CA ARG A 59 -8.91 17.04 -51.85
C ARG A 59 -9.78 18.00 -51.00
N THR A 60 -9.61 17.98 -49.68
CA THR A 60 -8.76 18.88 -48.83
C THR A 60 -9.46 20.14 -48.37
N SER A 61 -9.33 20.39 -47.06
CA SER A 61 -9.64 21.59 -46.28
C SER A 61 -11.13 21.90 -46.11
N ASP A 62 -11.63 21.71 -44.88
CA ASP A 62 -11.85 22.88 -44.02
C ASP A 62 -12.02 22.44 -42.56
N ALA A 63 -10.94 22.69 -41.81
CA ALA A 63 -10.97 22.81 -40.37
C ALA A 63 -11.68 24.14 -40.04
N SER A 64 -13.01 24.14 -39.94
CA SER A 64 -13.82 25.19 -39.27
C SER A 64 -15.31 24.84 -39.34
N GLN A 65 -15.71 23.72 -38.74
CA GLN A 65 -17.10 23.48 -38.29
C GLN A 65 -17.16 22.18 -37.47
N ALA A 66 -16.33 22.09 -36.43
CA ALA A 66 -16.61 21.19 -35.31
C ALA A 66 -17.73 21.85 -34.49
N THR A 67 -18.96 21.72 -34.97
CA THR A 67 -20.15 21.91 -34.15
C THR A 67 -19.97 21.05 -32.91
N LEU A 68 -20.13 21.67 -31.75
CA LEU A 68 -20.13 21.07 -30.41
C LEU A 68 -21.20 19.97 -30.31
N ALA A 69 -20.98 18.83 -30.96
CA ALA A 69 -21.67 17.61 -30.65
C ALA A 69 -21.05 17.12 -29.34
N SER A 70 -21.75 17.40 -28.25
CA SER A 70 -21.60 16.69 -26.97
C SER A 70 -21.33 15.21 -27.27
N VAL A 71 -20.08 14.78 -27.12
CA VAL A 71 -19.71 13.38 -27.29
C VAL A 71 -20.49 12.64 -26.22
N ALA A 72 -21.58 11.98 -26.63
CA ALA A 72 -22.41 11.20 -25.71
C ALA A 72 -21.50 10.19 -25.03
N GLN A 73 -21.28 10.35 -23.72
CA GLN A 73 -20.44 9.43 -22.96
C GLN A 73 -21.08 8.04 -23.04
N VAL A 74 -20.37 7.11 -23.67
CA VAL A 74 -20.76 5.70 -23.79
C VAL A 74 -20.11 4.94 -22.64
N PHE A 75 -20.91 4.12 -21.93
CA PHE A 75 -20.40 3.17 -20.96
C PHE A 75 -20.24 1.80 -21.62
N ALA A 76 -19.08 1.19 -21.42
CA ALA A 76 -18.93 -0.26 -21.58
C ALA A 76 -19.57 -0.91 -20.35
N VAL A 77 -20.59 -1.72 -20.58
CA VAL A 77 -21.37 -2.39 -19.52
C VAL A 77 -21.22 -3.90 -19.70
N THR A 78 -20.90 -4.58 -18.61
CA THR A 78 -20.88 -6.04 -18.56
C THR A 78 -22.00 -6.51 -17.65
N LYS A 79 -22.90 -7.30 -18.19
CA LYS A 79 -24.05 -7.89 -17.48
C LYS A 79 -23.77 -9.34 -17.15
N PHE A 80 -24.04 -9.70 -15.90
CA PHE A 80 -23.99 -11.05 -15.35
C PHE A 80 -25.40 -11.46 -14.94
N ASP A 81 -25.86 -12.63 -15.37
CA ASP A 81 -27.13 -13.20 -14.91
C ASP A 81 -26.94 -14.14 -13.70
N LYS A 82 -28.05 -14.73 -13.23
CA LYS A 82 -28.08 -15.67 -12.09
C LYS A 82 -27.29 -16.95 -12.35
N GLU A 83 -27.15 -17.33 -13.60
CA GLU A 83 -26.44 -18.52 -14.06
C GLU A 83 -24.94 -18.25 -14.30
N GLY A 84 -24.50 -16.99 -14.15
CA GLY A 84 -23.10 -16.58 -14.36
C GLY A 84 -22.73 -16.32 -15.82
N ASN A 85 -23.68 -16.29 -16.75
CA ASN A 85 -23.41 -15.92 -18.14
C ASN A 85 -23.08 -14.43 -18.24
N VAL A 86 -22.08 -14.14 -19.07
CA VAL A 86 -21.52 -12.79 -19.21
C VAL A 86 -21.89 -12.22 -20.57
N THR A 87 -22.51 -11.04 -20.59
CA THR A 87 -22.82 -10.30 -21.82
C THR A 87 -22.26 -8.88 -21.75
N SER A 88 -21.40 -8.52 -22.68
CA SER A 88 -20.80 -7.18 -22.77
C SER A 88 -21.48 -6.36 -23.87
N PHE A 89 -21.89 -5.13 -23.55
CA PHE A 89 -22.48 -4.21 -24.52
C PHE A 89 -22.12 -2.76 -24.22
N GLU A 90 -22.20 -1.91 -25.25
CA GLU A 90 -22.03 -0.47 -25.12
C GLU A 90 -23.40 0.23 -25.08
N ARG A 91 -23.58 1.14 -24.12
CA ARG A 91 -24.80 1.95 -23.98
C ARG A 91 -24.48 3.40 -23.70
N LYS A 92 -25.30 4.30 -24.25
CA LYS A 92 -25.21 5.72 -23.90
C LYS A 92 -25.66 5.92 -22.46
N LYS A 93 -24.97 6.82 -21.76
CA LYS A 93 -25.26 7.18 -20.37
C LYS A 93 -26.73 7.55 -20.13
N THR A 94 -27.34 8.32 -21.02
CA THR A 94 -28.75 8.73 -20.93
C THR A 94 -29.73 7.58 -21.10
N GLU A 95 -29.41 6.61 -21.96
CA GLU A 95 -30.23 5.41 -22.20
C GLU A 95 -30.14 4.48 -20.99
N LEU A 96 -28.94 4.30 -20.44
CA LEU A 96 -28.70 3.51 -19.23
C LEU A 96 -29.45 4.09 -18.02
N TYR A 97 -29.48 5.42 -17.86
CA TYR A 97 -30.25 6.06 -16.78
C TYR A 97 -31.74 5.76 -16.85
N HIS A 98 -32.30 5.83 -18.06
CA HIS A 98 -33.72 5.56 -18.28
C HIS A 98 -34.04 4.07 -18.07
N GLU A 99 -33.19 3.17 -18.55
CA GLU A 99 -33.35 1.72 -18.37
C GLU A 99 -33.20 1.29 -16.90
N LEU A 100 -32.28 1.93 -16.18
CA LEU A 100 -32.08 1.66 -14.75
C LEU A 100 -33.06 2.40 -13.84
N ALA A 101 -33.92 3.27 -14.41
CA ALA A 101 -34.76 4.20 -13.65
C ALA A 101 -33.96 5.03 -12.63
N LEU A 102 -32.68 5.32 -12.91
CA LEU A 102 -31.80 6.08 -12.03
C LEU A 102 -31.72 7.53 -12.46
N GLN A 103 -31.54 8.43 -11.49
CA GLN A 103 -31.34 9.82 -11.82
C GLN A 103 -29.88 10.08 -12.20
N ALA A 104 -29.66 11.08 -13.05
CA ALA A 104 -28.30 11.47 -13.46
C ALA A 104 -27.40 11.95 -12.30
N ARG A 105 -27.93 12.08 -11.07
CA ARG A 105 -27.19 12.34 -9.83
C ARG A 105 -26.73 11.08 -9.11
N ASP A 106 -27.44 9.96 -9.24
CA ASP A 106 -27.13 8.74 -8.49
C ASP A 106 -25.87 8.05 -9.02
N LEU A 107 -25.57 8.25 -10.31
CA LEU A 107 -24.32 7.84 -10.96
C LEU A 107 -23.30 9.00 -11.04
N ARG A 108 -23.51 10.11 -10.31
CA ARG A 108 -22.44 11.09 -10.05
C ARG A 108 -21.62 10.54 -8.89
N PHE A 109 -20.66 9.71 -9.25
CA PHE A 109 -19.69 9.11 -8.35
C PHE A 109 -18.80 10.18 -7.68
N GLN A 110 -19.36 10.94 -6.74
CA GLN A 110 -18.66 11.97 -5.98
C GLN A 110 -17.89 11.36 -4.80
N HIS A 111 -18.52 10.44 -4.07
CA HIS A 111 -17.90 9.71 -2.96
C HIS A 111 -17.06 8.53 -3.45
N VAL A 112 -15.86 8.35 -2.90
CA VAL A 112 -14.89 7.31 -3.31
C VAL A 112 -15.44 5.90 -3.09
N MET A 113 -16.15 5.71 -1.99
CA MET A 113 -16.89 4.52 -1.61
C MET A 113 -18.34 4.92 -1.37
N SER A 114 -19.31 4.16 -1.89
CA SER A 114 -20.71 4.37 -1.56
C SER A 114 -21.53 3.13 -1.90
N ILE A 115 -22.39 2.71 -0.99
CA ILE A 115 -23.39 1.68 -1.23
C ILE A 115 -24.73 2.36 -0.99
N THR A 116 -25.57 2.42 -2.01
CA THR A 116 -26.86 3.11 -1.93
C THR A 116 -27.93 2.31 -2.64
N THR A 117 -29.12 2.33 -2.08
CA THR A 117 -30.32 1.68 -2.60
C THR A 117 -31.22 2.74 -3.26
N ARG A 118 -31.62 2.50 -4.51
CA ARG A 118 -32.54 3.36 -5.25
C ARG A 118 -33.42 2.53 -6.18
N ASN A 119 -34.74 2.73 -6.10
CA ASN A 119 -35.72 2.11 -7.00
C ASN A 119 -35.58 0.58 -7.11
N ASN A 120 -35.42 -0.09 -5.96
CA ASN A 120 -35.21 -1.55 -5.87
C ASN A 120 -33.96 -2.05 -6.61
N ARG A 121 -32.89 -1.25 -6.58
CA ARG A 121 -31.57 -1.58 -7.12
C ARG A 121 -30.50 -1.08 -6.16
N ILE A 122 -29.41 -1.82 -6.07
CA ILE A 122 -28.26 -1.43 -5.25
C ILE A 122 -27.19 -0.88 -6.17
N ILE A 123 -26.72 0.32 -5.86
CA ILE A 123 -25.64 0.98 -6.55
C ILE A 123 -24.43 0.92 -5.62
N MET A 124 -23.40 0.20 -6.03
CA MET A 124 -22.15 0.10 -5.30
C MET A 124 -21.05 0.79 -6.08
N ARG A 125 -20.27 1.61 -5.38
CA ARG A 125 -19.05 2.19 -5.90
C ARG A 125 -17.90 1.91 -4.94
N MET A 126 -16.82 1.34 -5.46
CA MET A 126 -15.58 1.06 -4.73
C MET A 126 -14.38 1.54 -5.56
N GLU A 127 -13.94 2.78 -5.35
CA GLU A 127 -12.84 3.43 -6.09
C GLU A 127 -13.11 3.49 -7.61
N TYR A 128 -12.66 2.46 -8.34
CA TYR A 128 -12.81 2.27 -9.78
C TYR A 128 -13.93 1.29 -10.16
N LEU A 129 -14.38 0.46 -9.23
CA LEU A 129 -15.49 -0.49 -9.45
C LEU A 129 -16.81 0.26 -9.30
N LYS A 130 -17.67 0.13 -10.31
CA LYS A 130 -19.02 0.69 -10.34
C LYS A 130 -19.97 -0.43 -10.70
N ALA A 131 -20.84 -0.79 -9.77
CA ALA A 131 -21.75 -1.90 -9.92
C ALA A 131 -23.20 -1.46 -9.67
N VAL A 132 -24.13 -2.02 -10.43
CA VAL A 132 -25.57 -1.93 -10.19
C VAL A 132 -26.12 -3.34 -10.07
N ILE A 133 -26.66 -3.67 -8.92
CA ILE A 133 -27.22 -4.97 -8.58
C ILE A 133 -28.73 -4.90 -8.66
N THR A 134 -29.31 -5.90 -9.31
CA THR A 134 -30.76 -6.16 -9.32
C THR A 134 -30.98 -7.61 -8.89
N PRO A 135 -32.21 -8.04 -8.56
CA PRO A 135 -32.49 -9.43 -8.18
C PRO A 135 -32.16 -10.45 -9.28
N GLU A 136 -32.07 -10.02 -10.53
CA GLU A 136 -31.94 -10.89 -11.72
C GLU A 136 -30.56 -10.83 -12.38
N TYR A 137 -29.85 -9.71 -12.21
CA TYR A 137 -28.57 -9.50 -12.88
C TYR A 137 -27.71 -8.44 -12.18
N LEU A 138 -26.40 -8.56 -12.35
CA LEU A 138 -25.39 -7.59 -11.93
C LEU A 138 -24.82 -6.86 -13.15
N LEU A 139 -24.76 -5.54 -13.11
CA LEU A 139 -24.13 -4.71 -14.13
C LEU A 139 -22.85 -4.09 -13.59
N ILE A 140 -21.74 -4.28 -14.28
CA ILE A 140 -20.48 -3.61 -13.99
C ILE A 140 -20.22 -2.56 -15.08
N LEU A 141 -20.03 -1.32 -14.64
CA LEU A 141 -19.88 -0.15 -15.50
C LEU A 141 -18.40 0.22 -15.62
N ASP A 142 -17.93 0.41 -16.85
CA ASP A 142 -16.62 0.99 -17.16
C ASP A 142 -15.44 0.22 -16.54
N TYR A 143 -15.28 -1.04 -16.92
CA TYR A 143 -14.31 -1.98 -16.33
C TYR A 143 -12.85 -1.82 -16.81
N ARG A 144 -12.43 -0.65 -17.30
CA ARG A 144 -11.16 -0.42 -18.05
C ARG A 144 -9.85 -0.68 -17.27
N ASN A 145 -9.92 -1.23 -16.06
CA ASN A 145 -8.77 -1.62 -15.27
C ASN A 145 -8.42 -3.10 -15.51
N LEU A 146 -7.18 -3.38 -15.91
CA LEU A 146 -6.68 -4.72 -16.21
C LEU A 146 -6.87 -5.72 -15.06
N ASN A 147 -6.66 -5.28 -13.82
CA ASN A 147 -6.84 -6.13 -12.63
C ASN A 147 -8.32 -6.52 -12.43
N LEU A 148 -9.22 -5.59 -12.74
CA LEU A 148 -10.65 -5.83 -12.65
C LEU A 148 -11.09 -6.83 -13.71
N GLU A 149 -10.63 -6.68 -14.97
CA GLU A 149 -10.95 -7.61 -16.06
C GLU A 149 -10.63 -9.07 -15.73
N GLN A 150 -9.44 -9.33 -15.17
CA GLN A 150 -9.03 -10.69 -14.82
C GLN A 150 -9.97 -11.35 -13.80
N TRP A 151 -10.34 -10.62 -12.75
CA TRP A 151 -11.29 -11.11 -11.75
C TRP A 151 -12.71 -11.23 -12.32
N LEU A 152 -13.14 -10.21 -13.07
CA LEU A 152 -14.47 -10.07 -13.65
C LEU A 152 -14.89 -11.26 -14.53
N PHE A 153 -13.96 -11.79 -15.33
CA PHE A 153 -14.28 -12.89 -16.27
C PHE A 153 -13.92 -14.28 -15.73
N ARG A 154 -13.05 -14.37 -14.73
CA ARG A 154 -12.52 -15.66 -14.24
C ARG A 154 -13.16 -16.14 -12.94
N GLU A 155 -13.46 -15.22 -12.03
CA GLU A 155 -13.82 -15.54 -10.65
C GLU A 155 -15.26 -15.13 -10.33
N LEU A 156 -15.70 -13.97 -10.80
CA LEU A 156 -17.05 -13.46 -10.56
C LEU A 156 -18.16 -14.40 -11.08
N PRO A 157 -18.09 -14.98 -12.30
CA PRO A 157 -19.12 -15.89 -12.80
C PRO A 157 -19.35 -17.12 -11.91
N SER A 158 -18.26 -17.73 -11.43
CA SER A 158 -18.32 -18.91 -10.55
C SER A 158 -18.91 -18.58 -9.17
N GLN A 159 -18.64 -17.38 -8.65
CA GLN A 159 -19.22 -16.91 -7.38
C GLN A 159 -20.71 -16.63 -7.54
N LEU A 160 -21.13 -16.03 -8.66
CA LEU A 160 -22.53 -15.75 -8.95
C LEU A 160 -23.35 -17.00 -9.27
N ALA A 161 -22.77 -17.99 -9.96
CA ALA A 161 -23.45 -19.26 -10.28
C ALA A 161 -23.70 -20.14 -9.04
N GLY A 162 -23.10 -19.81 -7.88
CA GLY A 162 -23.28 -20.56 -6.64
C GLY A 162 -22.54 -21.90 -6.59
N GLU A 163 -21.55 -22.10 -7.46
CA GLU A 163 -20.73 -23.33 -7.48
C GLU A 163 -19.61 -23.31 -6.40
N GLY A 164 -19.46 -22.20 -5.67
CA GLY A 164 -18.49 -22.03 -4.59
C GLY A 164 -19.05 -22.30 -3.19
N GLN A 165 -18.59 -23.39 -2.58
CA GLN A 165 -18.49 -23.65 -1.13
C GLN A 165 -19.74 -23.48 -0.23
N LEU A 166 -20.31 -24.64 0.19
CA LEU A 166 -20.95 -24.89 1.50
C LEU A 166 -22.23 -24.12 1.91
N VAL A 167 -22.95 -23.44 1.03
CA VAL A 167 -24.21 -22.81 1.46
C VAL A 167 -25.32 -23.87 1.55
N THR A 168 -25.80 -24.10 2.77
CA THR A 168 -26.86 -25.10 3.09
C THR A 168 -28.24 -24.65 2.58
N TYR A 169 -28.35 -23.40 2.10
CA TYR A 169 -29.54 -22.79 1.49
C TYR A 169 -29.11 -21.90 0.30
N PRO A 170 -29.87 -21.84 -0.81
CA PRO A 170 -29.56 -20.92 -1.90
C PRO A 170 -29.79 -19.47 -1.45
N LEU A 171 -28.71 -18.73 -1.18
CA LEU A 171 -28.76 -17.29 -0.92
C LEU A 171 -29.34 -16.53 -2.13
N PRO A 172 -30.12 -15.46 -1.91
CA PRO A 172 -30.60 -14.62 -3.00
C PRO A 172 -29.46 -14.05 -3.84
N PHE A 173 -29.74 -13.70 -5.10
CA PHE A 173 -28.72 -13.28 -6.05
C PHE A 173 -27.99 -12.00 -5.59
N GLU A 174 -28.73 -11.07 -4.99
CA GLU A 174 -28.19 -9.81 -4.47
C GLU A 174 -27.18 -10.02 -3.34
N PHE A 175 -27.38 -11.02 -2.47
CA PHE A 175 -26.42 -11.36 -1.41
C PHE A 175 -25.12 -11.87 -2.02
N ARG A 176 -25.22 -12.82 -2.96
CA ARG A 176 -24.05 -13.36 -3.68
C ARG A 176 -23.30 -12.28 -4.46
N ALA A 177 -24.03 -11.34 -5.06
CA ALA A 177 -23.43 -10.22 -5.79
C ALA A 177 -22.70 -9.25 -4.84
N ILE A 178 -23.31 -8.85 -3.72
CA ILE A 178 -22.67 -7.99 -2.71
C ILE A 178 -21.44 -8.69 -2.13
N GLU A 179 -21.58 -9.96 -1.74
CA GLU A 179 -20.50 -10.79 -1.21
C GLU A 179 -19.30 -10.81 -2.15
N ALA A 180 -19.52 -11.13 -3.44
CA ALA A 180 -18.47 -11.16 -4.44
C ALA A 180 -17.75 -9.81 -4.60
N LEU A 181 -18.49 -8.70 -4.57
CA LEU A 181 -17.92 -7.35 -4.71
C LEU A 181 -17.12 -6.94 -3.45
N LEU A 182 -17.65 -7.22 -2.26
CA LEU A 182 -16.94 -6.95 -0.99
C LEU A 182 -15.68 -7.80 -0.87
N GLN A 183 -15.77 -9.09 -1.23
CA GLN A 183 -14.65 -10.02 -1.26
C GLN A 183 -13.56 -9.56 -2.23
N TYR A 184 -13.93 -9.09 -3.42
CA TYR A 184 -12.98 -8.49 -4.36
C TYR A 184 -12.25 -7.28 -3.76
N TRP A 185 -12.98 -6.40 -3.09
CA TRP A 185 -12.41 -5.19 -2.51
C TRP A 185 -11.46 -5.50 -1.35
N ILE A 186 -11.85 -6.38 -0.41
CA ILE A 186 -10.97 -6.85 0.66
C ILE A 186 -9.70 -7.48 0.09
N ASN A 187 -9.82 -8.37 -0.89
CA ASN A 187 -8.64 -8.99 -1.53
C ASN A 187 -7.75 -7.96 -2.23
N THR A 188 -8.33 -6.89 -2.80
CA THR A 188 -7.58 -5.78 -3.40
C THR A 188 -6.78 -5.03 -2.33
N LEU A 189 -7.42 -4.66 -1.21
CA LEU A 189 -6.76 -3.96 -0.11
C LEU A 189 -5.68 -4.82 0.55
N GLN A 190 -5.97 -6.10 0.78
CA GLN A 190 -5.00 -7.07 1.30
C GLN A 190 -3.84 -7.28 0.33
N GLY A 191 -4.10 -7.33 -0.97
CA GLY A 191 -3.08 -7.37 -2.01
C GLY A 191 -2.14 -6.17 -1.94
N LYS A 192 -2.69 -4.95 -1.83
CA LYS A 192 -1.90 -3.72 -1.64
C LYS A 192 -1.03 -3.82 -0.37
N LEU A 193 -1.58 -4.28 0.75
CA LEU A 193 -0.82 -4.42 2.01
C LEU A 193 0.31 -5.45 1.89
N SER A 194 0.03 -6.62 1.31
CA SER A 194 0.98 -7.72 1.16
C SER A 194 2.20 -7.37 0.30
N ILE A 195 2.06 -6.41 -0.61
CA ILE A 195 3.17 -5.88 -1.43
C ILE A 195 3.98 -4.84 -0.63
N LEU A 196 3.30 -3.95 0.10
CA LEU A 196 3.93 -2.87 0.86
C LEU A 196 4.69 -3.38 2.09
N GLN A 197 4.16 -4.38 2.81
CA GLN A 197 4.73 -4.93 4.02
C GLN A 197 6.19 -5.39 3.86
N PRO A 198 6.53 -6.31 2.93
CA PRO A 198 7.93 -6.76 2.76
C PRO A 198 8.85 -5.62 2.29
N LEU A 199 8.36 -4.74 1.42
CA LEU A 199 9.13 -3.60 0.89
C LEU A 199 9.52 -2.62 2.00
N ILE A 200 8.60 -2.32 2.92
CA ILE A 200 8.85 -1.46 4.07
C ILE A 200 9.83 -2.14 5.03
N LEU A 201 9.61 -3.40 5.38
CA LEU A 201 10.48 -4.15 6.30
C LEU A 201 11.93 -4.22 5.77
N GLU A 202 12.11 -4.56 4.49
CA GLU A 202 13.44 -4.61 3.86
C GLU A 202 14.13 -3.23 3.86
N THR A 203 13.36 -2.17 3.56
CA THR A 203 13.90 -0.81 3.55
C THR A 203 14.30 -0.36 4.96
N LEU A 204 13.50 -0.71 5.98
CA LEU A 204 13.79 -0.42 7.38
C LEU A 204 15.04 -1.17 7.86
N ASP A 205 15.16 -2.47 7.61
CA ASP A 205 16.33 -3.27 7.97
C ASP A 205 17.61 -2.69 7.34
N ALA A 206 17.53 -2.28 6.08
CA ALA A 206 18.66 -1.66 5.37
C ALA A 206 19.05 -0.27 5.91
N LEU A 207 18.13 0.47 6.52
CA LEU A 207 18.36 1.80 7.11
C LEU A 207 18.77 1.73 8.58
N VAL A 208 18.38 0.66 9.29
CA VAL A 208 18.69 0.45 10.71
C VAL A 208 20.06 -0.19 10.89
N ASP A 209 20.56 -1.01 9.95
CA ASP A 209 21.86 -1.69 10.13
C ASP A 209 23.04 -0.68 10.19
N PRO A 210 23.72 -0.56 11.35
CA PRO A 210 24.82 0.38 11.54
C PRO A 210 26.08 0.08 10.71
N LYS A 211 26.17 -1.11 10.09
CA LYS A 211 27.32 -1.49 9.25
C LYS A 211 27.27 -0.91 7.85
N HIS A 212 26.08 -0.51 7.37
CA HIS A 212 25.87 0.10 6.07
C HIS A 212 25.62 1.61 6.23
N SER A 213 26.59 2.30 6.83
CA SER A 213 26.52 3.72 7.23
C SER A 213 26.51 4.73 6.08
N SER A 214 26.48 4.29 4.82
CA SER A 214 26.02 5.15 3.73
C SER A 214 24.50 5.19 3.79
N VAL A 215 23.96 6.08 4.62
CA VAL A 215 22.54 6.43 4.55
C VAL A 215 22.29 7.00 3.16
N ASP A 216 21.89 6.13 2.25
CA ASP A 216 21.54 6.49 0.89
C ASP A 216 20.28 7.34 0.98
N ARG A 217 20.41 8.63 0.62
CA ARG A 217 19.26 9.54 0.52
C ARG A 217 18.12 8.96 -0.33
N SER A 218 18.44 8.06 -1.26
CA SER A 218 17.46 7.32 -2.07
C SER A 218 16.64 6.33 -1.25
N LYS A 219 17.22 5.59 -0.30
CA LYS A 219 16.49 4.63 0.55
C LYS A 219 15.53 5.32 1.52
N LEU A 220 15.94 6.48 2.07
CA LEU A 220 15.04 7.30 2.88
C LEU A 220 13.85 7.82 2.03
N HIS A 221 14.10 8.21 0.79
CA HIS A 221 13.04 8.65 -0.11
C HIS A 221 12.05 7.51 -0.44
N VAL A 222 12.55 6.30 -0.67
CA VAL A 222 11.72 5.10 -0.86
C VAL A 222 10.89 4.81 0.39
N LEU A 223 11.46 4.90 1.59
CA LEU A 223 10.71 4.73 2.84
C LEU A 223 9.57 5.75 2.97
N LEU A 224 9.82 7.02 2.67
CA LEU A 224 8.80 8.07 2.69
C LEU A 224 7.71 7.84 1.65
N GLN A 225 8.08 7.37 0.46
CA GLN A 225 7.12 7.01 -0.60
C GLN A 225 6.24 5.84 -0.18
N ASN A 226 6.84 4.79 0.38
CA ASN A 226 6.09 3.63 0.89
C ASN A 226 5.19 4.02 2.06
N GLY A 227 5.65 4.90 2.96
CA GLY A 227 4.85 5.44 4.05
C GLY A 227 3.65 6.26 3.55
N LYS A 228 3.80 7.00 2.44
CA LYS A 228 2.68 7.69 1.78
C LYS A 228 1.67 6.69 1.22
N SER A 229 2.13 5.66 0.49
CA SER A 229 1.25 4.62 -0.05
C SER A 229 0.54 3.82 1.05
N LEU A 230 1.19 3.58 2.19
CA LEU A 230 0.55 2.99 3.35
C LEU A 230 -0.55 3.89 3.92
N SER A 231 -0.34 5.21 4.02
CA SER A 231 -1.38 6.15 4.46
C SER A 231 -2.56 6.25 3.49
N GLU A 232 -2.31 6.16 2.18
CA GLU A 232 -3.37 6.06 1.17
C GLU A 232 -4.19 4.79 1.40
N LEU A 233 -3.54 3.63 1.61
CA LEU A 233 -4.20 2.37 1.93
C LEU A 233 -4.98 2.41 3.25
N GLU A 234 -4.43 2.98 4.32
CA GLU A 234 -5.12 3.17 5.60
C GLU A 234 -6.40 4.00 5.42
N THR A 235 -6.34 5.04 4.58
CA THR A 235 -7.49 5.89 4.27
C THR A 235 -8.54 5.10 3.49
N ASP A 236 -8.14 4.30 2.50
CA ASP A 236 -9.05 3.44 1.73
C ASP A 236 -9.77 2.43 2.63
N ILE A 237 -9.04 1.76 3.54
CA ILE A 237 -9.60 0.80 4.50
C ILE A 237 -10.56 1.52 5.45
N LYS A 238 -10.17 2.69 5.96
CA LYS A 238 -11.00 3.48 6.88
C LYS A 238 -12.33 3.88 6.22
N ILE A 239 -12.28 4.43 5.02
CA ILE A 239 -13.48 4.83 4.27
C ILE A 239 -14.38 3.61 4.03
N PHE A 240 -13.81 2.46 3.67
CA PHE A 240 -14.57 1.22 3.50
C PHE A 240 -15.28 0.80 4.79
N LYS A 241 -14.56 0.78 5.92
CA LYS A 241 -15.14 0.45 7.23
C LYS A 241 -16.27 1.40 7.62
N GLU A 242 -16.06 2.71 7.48
CA GLU A 242 -17.07 3.72 7.79
C GLU A 242 -18.31 3.53 6.92
N SER A 243 -18.15 3.24 5.62
CA SER A 243 -19.29 2.95 4.73
C SER A 243 -20.06 1.67 5.10
N ILE A 244 -19.39 0.62 5.60
CA ILE A 244 -20.08 -0.60 6.06
C ILE A 244 -20.77 -0.36 7.40
N LEU A 245 -20.15 0.39 8.32
CA LEU A 245 -20.77 0.77 9.59
C LEU A 245 -22.03 1.61 9.38
N GLU A 246 -21.98 2.60 8.49
CA GLU A 246 -23.16 3.41 8.15
C GLU A 246 -24.35 2.54 7.68
N LEU A 247 -24.09 1.44 6.96
CA LEU A 247 -25.14 0.50 6.56
C LEU A 247 -25.63 -0.38 7.72
N LEU A 248 -24.72 -0.82 8.60
CA LEU A 248 -25.05 -1.65 9.76
C LEU A 248 -25.82 -0.86 10.83
N ASP A 249 -25.57 0.45 10.95
CA ASP A 249 -26.21 1.31 11.95
C ASP A 249 -27.67 1.67 11.58
N GLU A 250 -28.04 1.60 10.29
CA GLU A 250 -29.36 1.97 9.78
C GLU A 250 -30.18 0.74 9.33
N GLU A 251 -31.05 0.21 10.20
CA GLU A 251 -31.93 -0.94 9.90
C GLU A 251 -32.75 -0.75 8.61
N GLU A 252 -33.22 0.46 8.33
CA GLU A 252 -33.97 0.79 7.10
C GLU A 252 -33.12 0.55 5.84
N MET A 253 -31.84 0.93 5.86
CA MET A 253 -30.91 0.72 4.74
C MET A 253 -30.64 -0.76 4.52
N LEU A 254 -30.51 -1.52 5.61
CA LEU A 254 -30.30 -2.97 5.57
C LEU A 254 -31.50 -3.70 4.93
N GLU A 255 -32.72 -3.29 5.28
CA GLU A 255 -33.94 -3.81 4.66
C GLU A 255 -34.04 -3.45 3.16
N GLU A 256 -33.58 -2.25 2.78
CA GLU A 256 -33.55 -1.82 1.37
C GLU A 256 -32.54 -2.60 0.52
N LEU A 257 -31.49 -3.17 1.12
CA LEU A 257 -30.54 -4.06 0.43
C LEU A 257 -31.17 -5.43 0.08
N CYS A 258 -32.23 -5.83 0.78
CA CYS A 258 -32.92 -7.10 0.56
C CYS A 258 -33.94 -7.01 -0.58
N LEU A 259 -33.46 -6.90 -1.83
CA LEU A 259 -34.30 -6.64 -3.01
C LEU A 259 -35.35 -7.73 -3.31
N THR A 260 -35.08 -8.99 -2.95
CA THR A 260 -36.03 -10.10 -3.11
C THR A 260 -37.29 -9.94 -2.25
N LYS A 261 -37.19 -9.30 -1.07
CA LYS A 261 -38.33 -8.97 -0.19
C LYS A 261 -39.42 -8.17 -0.94
N TRP A 262 -39.00 -7.30 -1.85
CA TRP A 262 -39.85 -6.39 -2.60
C TRP A 262 -40.34 -6.95 -3.94
N SER A 263 -39.75 -8.07 -4.39
CA SER A 263 -40.01 -8.62 -5.73
C SER A 263 -41.06 -9.74 -5.72
N ASP A 264 -41.22 -10.48 -4.62
CA ASP A 264 -42.23 -11.56 -4.50
C ASP A 264 -42.92 -11.58 -3.12
N PRO A 265 -44.20 -11.16 -3.02
CA PRO A 265 -44.98 -11.20 -1.78
C PRO A 265 -45.16 -12.60 -1.19
N GLN A 266 -45.02 -13.68 -1.98
CA GLN A 266 -45.14 -15.06 -1.47
C GLN A 266 -43.88 -15.55 -0.75
N VAL A 267 -42.72 -14.96 -1.06
CA VAL A 267 -41.47 -15.23 -0.35
C VAL A 267 -41.53 -14.60 1.04
N PHE A 268 -42.08 -13.39 1.14
CA PHE A 268 -42.31 -12.66 2.40
C PHE A 268 -43.14 -13.46 3.43
N GLU A 269 -44.17 -14.18 2.98
CA GLU A 269 -45.01 -14.99 3.87
C GLU A 269 -44.29 -16.28 4.35
N LYS A 270 -43.34 -16.80 3.56
CA LYS A 270 -42.52 -17.98 3.90
C LYS A 270 -41.30 -17.66 4.77
N SER A 271 -40.68 -16.49 4.59
CA SER A 271 -39.55 -16.03 5.43
C SER A 271 -39.99 -15.56 6.82
N SER A 272 -41.28 -15.24 7.01
CA SER A 272 -41.87 -15.01 8.34
C SER A 272 -41.78 -16.21 9.31
N SER A 273 -41.39 -17.39 8.81
CA SER A 273 -41.34 -18.65 9.57
C SER A 273 -39.95 -19.03 10.12
N GLY A 274 -38.88 -18.25 9.94
CA GLY A 274 -37.67 -18.55 10.71
C GLY A 274 -36.32 -17.93 10.37
N ILE A 275 -36.17 -17.15 9.29
CA ILE A 275 -34.92 -16.43 9.03
C ILE A 275 -35.25 -15.04 8.50
N ASP A 276 -34.82 -14.01 9.21
CA ASP A 276 -34.91 -12.64 8.73
C ASP A 276 -33.78 -12.40 7.73
N HIS A 277 -34.14 -12.10 6.47
CA HIS A 277 -33.16 -11.78 5.44
C HIS A 277 -32.33 -10.54 5.79
N ALA A 278 -32.88 -9.63 6.60
CA ALA A 278 -32.12 -8.50 7.13
C ALA A 278 -31.00 -8.99 8.07
N GLU A 279 -31.29 -9.91 9.01
CA GLU A 279 -30.29 -10.49 9.92
C GLU A 279 -29.19 -11.24 9.14
N GLU A 280 -29.53 -11.99 8.09
CA GLU A 280 -28.51 -12.62 7.23
C GLU A 280 -27.61 -11.59 6.52
N MET A 281 -28.18 -10.46 6.08
CA MET A 281 -27.41 -9.39 5.43
C MET A 281 -26.51 -8.69 6.45
N GLU A 282 -27.01 -8.47 7.67
CA GLU A 282 -26.24 -7.91 8.78
C GLU A 282 -25.01 -8.78 9.05
N LEU A 283 -25.22 -10.09 9.26
CA LEU A 283 -24.14 -11.05 9.52
C LEU A 283 -23.09 -11.09 8.39
N LEU A 284 -23.54 -10.99 7.13
CA LEU A 284 -22.64 -10.90 5.97
C LEU A 284 -21.79 -9.62 6.05
N LEU A 285 -22.42 -8.47 6.25
CA LEU A 285 -21.74 -7.18 6.31
C LEU A 285 -20.81 -7.07 7.53
N GLU A 286 -21.23 -7.59 8.70
CA GLU A 286 -20.40 -7.69 9.91
C GLU A 286 -19.14 -8.51 9.66
N ASN A 287 -19.24 -9.63 8.95
CA ASN A 287 -18.07 -10.44 8.61
C ASN A 287 -17.06 -9.63 7.77
N TYR A 288 -17.51 -8.89 6.75
CA TYR A 288 -16.63 -8.03 5.96
C TYR A 288 -16.10 -6.83 6.73
N TYR A 289 -16.89 -6.28 7.67
CA TYR A 289 -16.41 -5.26 8.61
C TYR A 289 -15.26 -5.79 9.48
N ARG A 290 -15.40 -7.00 10.02
CA ARG A 290 -14.34 -7.66 10.81
C ARG A 290 -13.07 -7.88 9.98
N LEU A 291 -13.20 -8.39 8.76
CA LEU A 291 -12.06 -8.55 7.85
C LEU A 291 -11.36 -7.21 7.55
N ALA A 292 -12.12 -6.13 7.39
CA ALA A 292 -11.54 -4.80 7.20
C ALA A 292 -10.88 -4.23 8.46
N GLU A 293 -11.42 -4.53 9.65
CA GLU A 293 -10.81 -4.19 10.94
C GLU A 293 -9.46 -4.88 11.10
N ASP A 294 -9.38 -6.17 10.82
CA ASP A 294 -8.14 -6.94 10.90
C ASP A 294 -7.07 -6.35 9.96
N LEU A 295 -7.47 -6.04 8.72
CA LEU A 295 -6.58 -5.40 7.75
C LEU A 295 -6.13 -3.99 8.18
N SER A 296 -7.03 -3.23 8.81
CA SER A 296 -6.71 -1.91 9.38
C SER A 296 -5.69 -2.01 10.51
N ASN A 297 -5.77 -3.06 11.32
CA ASN A 297 -4.84 -3.30 12.42
C ASN A 297 -3.45 -3.67 11.88
N GLU A 298 -3.38 -4.57 10.90
CA GLU A 298 -2.11 -4.93 10.25
C GLU A 298 -1.42 -3.70 9.60
N ALA A 299 -2.19 -2.86 8.90
CA ALA A 299 -1.67 -1.62 8.32
C ALA A 299 -1.15 -0.66 9.39
N ARG A 300 -1.86 -0.54 10.52
CA ARG A 300 -1.47 0.34 11.63
C ARG A 300 -0.23 -0.16 12.37
N GLU A 301 -0.07 -1.46 12.55
CA GLU A 301 1.17 -2.04 13.10
C GLU A 301 2.38 -1.68 12.24
N LEU A 302 2.24 -1.80 10.91
CA LEU A 302 3.29 -1.41 9.98
C LEU A 302 3.59 0.09 10.03
N ARG A 303 2.57 0.94 10.23
CA ARG A 303 2.74 2.38 10.39
C ARG A 303 3.53 2.73 11.65
N VAL A 304 3.19 2.12 12.78
CA VAL A 304 3.92 2.31 14.04
C VAL A 304 5.38 1.92 13.88
N LEU A 305 5.66 0.82 13.18
CA LEU A 305 7.03 0.38 12.92
C LEU A 305 7.84 1.39 12.07
N ILE A 306 7.20 2.03 11.08
CA ILE A 306 7.83 3.11 10.30
C ILE A 306 8.15 4.31 11.19
N ASP A 307 7.18 4.76 12.00
CA ASP A 307 7.34 5.94 12.86
C ASP A 307 8.45 5.73 13.91
N ASP A 308 8.50 4.54 14.52
CA ASP A 308 9.56 4.14 15.46
C ASP A 308 10.94 4.14 14.78
N SER A 309 11.00 3.60 13.55
CA SER A 309 12.26 3.50 12.80
C SER A 309 12.73 4.84 12.25
N GLN A 310 11.83 5.73 11.81
CA GLN A 310 12.17 7.09 11.37
C GLN A 310 12.88 7.85 12.49
N SER A 311 12.38 7.77 13.72
CA SER A 311 13.01 8.41 14.88
C SER A 311 14.45 7.94 15.08
N ILE A 312 14.71 6.63 14.93
CA ILE A 312 16.06 6.05 15.02
C ILE A 312 16.96 6.54 13.86
N ILE A 313 16.44 6.57 12.63
CA ILE A 313 17.17 7.03 11.45
C ILE A 313 17.57 8.50 11.60
N PHE A 314 16.67 9.37 12.07
CA PHE A 314 16.97 10.77 12.33
C PHE A 314 18.07 10.95 13.38
N ILE A 315 18.00 10.19 14.49
CA ILE A 315 19.05 10.19 15.51
C ILE A 315 20.41 9.77 14.92
N ASN A 316 20.42 8.77 14.03
CA ASN A 316 21.64 8.29 13.39
C ASN A 316 22.23 9.34 12.43
N LEU A 317 21.40 9.96 11.59
CA LEU A 317 21.81 11.03 10.69
C LEU A 317 22.40 12.24 11.43
N ASP A 318 21.77 12.64 12.54
CA ASP A 318 22.30 13.71 13.37
C ASP A 318 23.63 13.31 14.03
N SER A 319 23.78 12.04 14.44
CA SER A 319 25.05 11.52 14.95
C SER A 319 26.17 11.62 13.90
N HIS A 320 25.90 11.26 12.64
CA HIS A 320 26.87 11.41 11.55
C HIS A 320 27.26 12.87 11.31
N ARG A 321 26.29 13.79 11.29
CA ARG A 321 26.56 15.23 11.18
C ARG A 321 27.40 15.73 12.35
N ASN A 322 27.11 15.27 13.56
CA ASN A 322 27.84 15.61 14.78
C ASN A 322 29.29 15.08 14.74
N VAL A 323 29.52 13.89 14.19
CA VAL A 323 30.88 13.34 13.97
C VAL A 323 31.63 14.18 12.94
N MET A 324 31.01 14.52 11.80
CA MET A 324 31.64 15.36 10.78
C MET A 324 32.00 16.75 11.31
N MET A 325 31.10 17.36 12.07
CA MET A 325 31.36 18.65 12.72
C MET A 325 32.52 18.54 13.73
N ARG A 326 32.58 17.46 14.52
CA ARG A 326 33.69 17.18 15.43
C ARG A 326 35.01 17.04 14.67
N LEU A 327 35.04 16.30 13.57
CA LEU A 327 36.24 16.13 12.74
C LEU A 327 36.70 17.46 12.13
N ASN A 328 35.78 18.30 11.65
CA ASN A 328 36.10 19.63 11.12
C ASN A 328 36.70 20.55 12.19
N LEU A 329 36.10 20.58 13.39
CA LEU A 329 36.63 21.33 14.52
C LEU A 329 38.02 20.84 14.92
N GLN A 330 38.23 19.52 14.95
CA GLN A 330 39.55 18.94 15.16
C GLN A 330 40.50 19.45 14.07
N LEU A 331 40.28 19.23 12.78
CA LEU A 331 41.19 19.71 11.71
C LEU A 331 41.51 21.22 11.80
N THR A 332 40.52 22.06 12.14
CA THR A 332 40.70 23.51 12.31
C THR A 332 41.66 23.86 13.46
N MET A 333 41.59 23.16 14.59
CA MET A 333 42.53 23.37 15.70
C MET A 333 43.98 23.03 15.31
N GLY A 334 44.18 22.22 14.27
CA GLY A 334 45.46 21.58 13.94
C GLY A 334 46.17 22.37 12.91
N THR A 335 45.42 22.80 11.90
CA THR A 335 45.82 23.88 11.02
C THR A 335 46.15 25.15 11.81
N PHE A 336 45.36 25.53 12.84
CA PHE A 336 45.69 26.65 13.72
C PHE A 336 47.03 26.45 14.46
N SER A 337 47.20 25.28 15.10
CA SER A 337 48.44 24.97 15.81
C SER A 337 49.67 24.92 14.90
N LEU A 338 49.54 24.33 13.71
CA LEU A 338 50.60 24.26 12.71
C LEU A 338 50.91 25.64 12.14
N SER A 339 49.91 26.50 11.94
CA SER A 339 50.10 27.86 11.43
C SER A 339 50.90 28.72 12.42
N LEU A 340 50.61 28.64 13.72
CA LEU A 340 51.28 29.44 14.74
C LEU A 340 52.80 29.18 14.78
N PHE A 341 53.22 27.91 14.77
CA PHE A 341 54.64 27.56 14.74
C PHE A 341 55.23 27.58 13.33
N GLY A 342 54.41 27.38 12.30
CA GLY A 342 54.80 27.50 10.90
C GLY A 342 55.29 28.90 10.54
N LEU A 343 54.71 29.96 11.13
CA LEU A 343 55.20 31.33 10.98
C LEU A 343 56.67 31.49 11.40
N MET A 344 57.10 30.77 12.45
CA MET A 344 58.49 30.78 12.88
C MET A 344 59.40 30.10 11.84
N GLY A 345 58.94 29.00 11.24
CA GLY A 345 59.63 28.35 10.13
C GLY A 345 59.71 29.23 8.88
N VAL A 346 58.62 29.95 8.56
CA VAL A 346 58.61 30.92 7.46
C VAL A 346 59.62 32.05 7.74
N ALA A 347 59.66 32.58 8.97
CA ALA A 347 60.57 33.66 9.33
C ALA A 347 62.06 33.28 9.15
N PHE A 348 62.45 32.07 9.55
CA PHE A 348 63.81 31.56 9.33
C PHE A 348 64.07 31.04 7.91
N GLY A 349 63.02 30.78 7.13
CA GLY A 349 63.11 30.42 5.71
C GLY A 349 63.19 31.63 4.76
N MET A 350 63.10 32.86 5.28
CA MET A 350 63.32 34.07 4.49
C MET A 350 64.82 34.27 4.26
N ASN A 351 65.19 34.71 3.05
CA ASN A 351 66.58 35.02 2.66
C ASN A 351 67.08 36.33 3.29
N LEU A 352 67.16 36.38 4.62
CA LEU A 352 67.71 37.47 5.41
C LEU A 352 68.95 36.95 6.14
N GLU A 353 70.05 37.72 6.13
CA GLU A 353 71.27 37.39 6.88
C GLU A 353 70.96 37.31 8.38
N SER A 354 70.87 36.08 8.89
CA SER A 354 70.76 35.78 10.31
C SER A 354 72.03 35.05 10.73
N SER A 355 72.76 35.57 11.71
CA SER A 355 74.03 35.00 12.22
C SER A 355 73.87 33.64 12.95
N LEU A 356 72.71 32.99 12.82
CA LEU A 356 72.34 31.70 13.41
C LEU A 356 72.32 30.54 12.39
N GLU A 357 72.67 30.79 11.12
CA GLU A 357 72.58 29.82 10.01
C GLU A 357 73.73 28.79 9.98
N GLU A 358 74.91 29.14 10.50
CA GLU A 358 76.13 28.32 10.34
C GLU A 358 76.18 27.05 11.21
N ASP A 359 75.34 26.94 12.25
CA ASP A 359 75.36 25.80 13.19
C ASP A 359 74.24 24.77 12.90
N HIS A 360 74.65 23.59 12.41
CA HIS A 360 73.78 22.44 12.17
C HIS A 360 72.95 22.03 13.41
N ARG A 361 73.45 22.30 14.63
CA ARG A 361 72.74 21.98 15.89
C ARG A 361 71.54 22.90 16.11
N VAL A 362 71.65 24.17 15.70
CA VAL A 362 70.59 25.18 15.88
C VAL A 362 69.39 24.87 14.99
N PHE A 363 69.63 24.40 13.76
CA PHE A 363 68.59 23.94 12.85
C PHE A 363 67.72 22.82 13.45
N TRP A 364 68.34 21.77 13.99
CA TRP A 364 67.61 20.65 14.62
C TRP A 364 66.89 21.08 15.90
N LEU A 365 67.46 22.00 16.67
CA LEU A 365 66.86 22.54 17.89
C LEU A 365 65.59 23.34 17.58
N ILE A 366 65.63 24.26 16.60
CA ILE A 366 64.47 25.05 16.19
C ILE A 366 63.38 24.16 15.60
N THR A 367 63.75 23.23 14.70
CA THR A 367 62.83 22.25 14.11
C THR A 367 62.14 21.40 15.19
N GLY A 368 62.91 20.94 16.18
CA GLY A 368 62.40 20.18 17.32
C GLY A 368 61.42 20.99 18.17
N ILE A 369 61.74 22.25 18.49
CA ILE A 369 60.87 23.15 19.25
C ILE A 369 59.57 23.46 18.50
N MET A 370 59.63 23.68 17.19
CA MET A 370 58.44 23.93 16.37
C MET A 370 57.48 22.73 16.36
N PHE A 371 58.01 21.53 16.12
CA PHE A 371 57.20 20.31 16.08
C PHE A 371 56.62 19.96 17.46
N MET A 372 57.44 20.05 18.52
CA MET A 372 57.00 19.82 19.90
C MET A 372 55.99 20.86 20.36
N GLY A 373 56.23 22.14 20.07
CA GLY A 373 55.34 23.24 20.40
C GLY A 373 53.97 23.07 19.74
N SER A 374 53.95 22.77 18.43
CA SER A 374 52.71 22.51 17.71
C SER A 374 51.97 21.29 18.27
N GLY A 375 52.66 20.16 18.48
CA GLY A 375 52.05 18.97 19.06
C GLY A 375 51.44 19.20 20.46
N LEU A 376 52.09 19.99 21.31
CA LEU A 376 51.59 20.32 22.66
C LEU A 376 50.36 21.22 22.62
N ILE A 377 50.34 22.25 21.76
CA ILE A 377 49.18 23.14 21.61
C ILE A 377 47.99 22.36 21.03
N TRP A 378 48.21 21.57 19.98
CA TRP A 378 47.20 20.67 19.41
C TRP A 378 46.60 19.73 20.46
N ARG A 379 47.45 19.05 21.24
CA ARG A 379 47.02 18.14 22.31
C ARG A 379 46.23 18.87 23.40
N ARG A 380 46.63 20.08 23.77
CA ARG A 380 45.94 20.90 24.77
C ARG A 380 44.56 21.34 24.26
N LEU A 381 44.45 21.76 23.00
CA LEU A 381 43.18 22.12 22.36
C LEU A 381 42.22 20.92 22.26
N LEU A 382 42.73 19.74 21.87
CA LEU A 382 41.93 18.50 21.84
C LEU A 382 41.44 18.08 23.22
N SER A 383 42.30 18.17 24.25
CA SER A 383 41.91 17.84 25.63
C SER A 383 40.88 18.82 26.19
N PHE A 384 40.95 20.09 25.82
CA PHE A 384 39.96 21.09 26.19
C PHE A 384 38.60 20.80 25.54
N LEU A 385 38.60 20.44 24.26
CA LEU A 385 37.39 20.09 23.51
C LEU A 385 36.74 18.79 24.02
N GLY A 386 37.53 17.76 24.35
CA GLY A 386 37.03 16.51 24.91
C GLY A 386 36.23 16.74 26.19
N ARG A 387 36.79 17.53 27.12
CA ARG A 387 36.12 17.89 28.39
C ARG A 387 34.80 18.65 28.21
N GLN A 388 34.66 19.43 27.13
CA GLN A 388 33.45 20.23 26.86
C GLN A 388 32.37 19.46 26.10
N LEU A 389 32.74 18.45 25.29
CA LEU A 389 31.79 17.65 24.51
C LEU A 389 31.27 16.40 25.24
N GLU A 390 31.83 16.04 26.40
CA GLU A 390 31.46 14.84 27.18
C GLU A 390 30.14 14.99 27.98
N ALA A 391 29.38 16.08 27.83
CA ALA A 391 28.08 16.25 28.48
C ALA A 391 27.00 16.75 27.50
N PRO A 392 25.78 16.17 27.41
CA PRO A 392 25.36 14.79 27.64
C PRO A 392 25.06 14.07 26.30
N LEU A 393 25.64 12.88 26.07
CA LEU A 393 25.13 11.97 25.04
C LEU A 393 23.93 11.22 25.65
N PRO A 394 22.76 11.13 25.00
CA PRO A 394 21.73 10.18 25.45
C PRO A 394 22.33 8.77 25.49
N PRO A 395 21.87 7.91 26.41
CA PRO A 395 22.44 6.59 26.61
C PRO A 395 22.43 5.87 25.27
N LYS A 396 23.60 5.38 24.83
CA LYS A 396 23.71 4.42 23.73
C LYS A 396 22.74 3.27 24.05
N LEU A 397 21.58 3.24 23.41
CA LEU A 397 20.77 2.03 23.42
C LEU A 397 21.65 0.97 22.78
N ARG A 398 22.08 0.02 23.60
CA ARG A 398 23.01 -1.02 23.16
C ARG A 398 22.33 -1.71 21.96
N PRO A 399 23.04 -1.95 20.84
CA PRO A 399 22.47 -2.63 19.69
C PRO A 399 21.89 -4.00 20.06
N LYS A 400 22.40 -4.65 21.12
CA LYS A 400 21.82 -5.88 21.68
C LYS A 400 20.42 -5.71 22.26
N LEU A 401 20.10 -4.55 22.84
CA LEU A 401 18.76 -4.25 23.36
C LEU A 401 17.79 -3.96 22.21
N LEU A 402 18.25 -3.28 21.15
CA LEU A 402 17.46 -3.04 19.94
C LEU A 402 17.17 -4.36 19.20
N LEU A 403 18.16 -5.24 19.09
CA LEU A 403 18.01 -6.55 18.46
C LEU A 403 17.12 -7.47 19.31
N LEU A 404 17.18 -7.38 20.64
CA LEU A 404 16.24 -8.08 21.53
C LEU A 404 14.81 -7.54 21.42
N LEU A 405 14.63 -6.23 21.27
CA LEU A 405 13.31 -5.61 21.09
C LEU A 405 12.71 -5.96 19.73
N LEU A 406 13.50 -5.88 18.65
CA LEU A 406 13.10 -6.33 17.32
C LEU A 406 12.80 -7.84 17.30
N HIS A 407 13.65 -8.68 17.92
CA HIS A 407 13.37 -10.12 17.99
C HIS A 407 12.11 -10.40 18.82
N SER A 408 11.89 -9.67 19.92
CA SER A 408 10.66 -9.82 20.72
C SER A 408 9.41 -9.33 19.97
N ALA A 409 9.53 -8.27 19.16
CA ALA A 409 8.44 -7.76 18.33
C ALA A 409 8.12 -8.73 17.19
N LEU A 410 9.13 -9.20 16.46
CA LEU A 410 9.00 -10.22 15.41
C LEU A 410 8.46 -11.55 15.96
N GLN A 411 8.86 -11.94 17.17
CA GLN A 411 8.40 -13.18 17.79
C GLN A 411 6.96 -13.06 18.32
N ASN A 412 6.53 -11.89 18.78
CA ASN A 412 5.12 -11.65 19.12
C ASN A 412 4.22 -11.66 17.86
N VAL A 413 4.70 -11.11 16.74
CA VAL A 413 3.99 -11.18 15.44
C VAL A 413 3.91 -12.64 14.95
N ALA A 414 5.00 -13.41 15.06
CA ALA A 414 5.01 -14.82 14.67
C ALA A 414 4.14 -15.71 15.58
N ILE A 415 4.03 -15.39 16.87
CA ILE A 415 3.15 -16.11 17.81
C ILE A 415 1.69 -15.79 17.50
N CYS A 416 1.33 -14.52 17.25
CA CYS A 416 -0.03 -14.13 16.83
C CYS A 416 -0.46 -14.78 15.50
N SER A 417 0.45 -14.94 14.53
CA SER A 417 0.15 -15.62 13.26
C SER A 417 0.07 -17.16 13.37
N SER A 418 0.47 -17.76 14.49
CA SER A 418 0.47 -19.21 14.70
C SER A 418 -0.68 -19.71 15.59
N SER A 419 -1.45 -18.78 16.16
CA SER A 419 -2.59 -19.06 17.04
C SER A 419 -3.97 -18.85 16.39
N THR A 420 -4.02 -18.58 15.08
CA THR A 420 -5.25 -18.57 14.26
C THR A 420 -5.40 -19.85 13.45
#